data_AF-A0AAP0IKI6-F1
#
_entry.id   AF-A0AAP0IKI6-F1
#
_cell.length_a   1.000
_cell.length_b   1.000
_cell.length_c   1.000
_cell.angle_alpha   90.00
_cell.angle_beta   90.00
_cell.angle_gamma   90.00
#
_symmetry.space_group_name_H-M   'P 1'
#
loop_
_entity.id
_entity.type
_entity.pdbx_description
1 polymer ?
#
loop_
_entity_poly.entity_id
_entity_poly.type
_entity_poly.pdbx_seq_one_letter_code
_entity_poly.pdbx_strand_id
1 'polypeptide(L)'
;MFPPLCTWHINKMVLTNTKKMFARNDDFQLFNKRWTDLMYATTEASFELMLATLRVEYADMTGLLNYLEDTWLRDYKNRFVRAWTNPLFHLGETTTQRVESAHSTLKQHLGTCIANFEALWSVFHGMLDIQHNRIKSSFEVSLNVVQHGYMDGLYRRLRGYISLKALKLIRNEVERGVNVGTDRSLCGCDLRTTCGLPCAHELNVHILAGSPIPLEDIHVYWKKLSMVPDASVNRTAYNLNDELQRVVSKFETFVDEDSRVRTIQQLREISCPSSTSCIAPQAKVKTRGRPSLDSFGNYVIGSKKMKKGKRGMKRKAEEDDTSTTRDPSGFEYVLTPAEAASARRKVKQVRNKVHRTRGASMGVSEIGFIHTIQPDWIQHVETTVNMVSDGNCGFRCVAAGLGFSDIDGWKRVRTAMINELQENQEFWKDLLGSYFDQIKEAVQFFEGKDVGSDKWMTLPDMGLLIATTFNVVLVNVSYGCCMTFLPLRNAPPPMKDRVVIGVTNVNDTHWVRVIFKPNAPVPPVFLVWKTFANVVKEQ
;
A
#
# COMPACT_ATOMS: atom_id res chain seq x y z
N MET A 1 22.63 9.43 17.31
CA MET A 1 21.58 10.11 16.50
C MET A 1 20.40 9.17 16.42
N PHE A 2 19.19 9.64 16.77
CA PHE A 2 18.01 8.77 16.80
C PHE A 2 17.50 8.51 15.37
N PRO A 3 16.99 7.31 15.07
CA PRO A 3 16.41 7.03 13.76
C PRO A 3 15.18 7.93 13.50
N PRO A 4 14.91 8.27 12.22
CA PRO A 4 13.71 8.99 11.84
C PRO A 4 12.45 8.26 12.32
N LEU A 5 11.44 9.03 12.71
CA LEU A 5 10.11 8.54 13.05
C LEU A 5 9.26 8.41 11.79
N CYS A 6 8.29 7.51 11.84
CA CYS A 6 7.37 7.27 10.72
C CYS A 6 6.46 8.48 10.48
N THR A 7 6.73 9.24 9.43
CA THR A 7 5.94 10.43 9.08
C THR A 7 4.47 10.10 8.83
N TRP A 8 4.20 8.94 8.22
CA TRP A 8 2.82 8.50 7.97
C TRP A 8 2.03 8.28 9.26
N HIS A 9 2.60 7.61 10.26
CA HIS A 9 1.93 7.39 11.55
C HIS A 9 1.74 8.69 12.30
N ILE A 10 2.75 9.56 12.31
CA ILE A 10 2.64 10.89 12.92
C ILE A 10 1.49 11.66 12.29
N ASN A 11 1.45 11.72 10.96
CA ASN A 11 0.37 12.41 10.24
C ASN A 11 -0.99 11.80 10.58
N LYS A 12 -1.13 10.47 10.56
CA LYS A 12 -2.37 9.79 10.92
C LYS A 12 -2.82 10.10 12.35
N MET A 13 -1.89 10.11 13.31
CA MET A 13 -2.18 10.44 14.71
C MET A 13 -2.60 11.90 14.87
N VAL A 14 -1.91 12.83 14.22
CA VAL A 14 -2.28 14.25 14.19
C VAL A 14 -3.68 14.42 13.63
N LEU A 15 -3.94 13.90 12.43
CA LEU A 15 -5.26 14.01 11.78
C LEU A 15 -6.38 13.39 12.63
N THR A 16 -6.14 12.24 13.26
CA THR A 16 -7.16 11.59 14.11
C THR A 16 -7.47 12.43 15.35
N ASN A 17 -6.45 12.99 16.01
CA ASN A 17 -6.64 13.76 17.23
C ASN A 17 -7.20 15.16 16.97
N THR A 18 -6.85 15.79 15.85
CA THR A 18 -7.25 17.18 15.56
C THR A 18 -8.55 17.28 14.78
N LYS A 19 -9.00 16.24 14.06
CA LYS A 19 -10.25 16.28 13.24
C LYS A 19 -11.46 16.77 14.02
N LYS A 20 -11.62 16.34 15.27
CA LYS A 20 -12.73 16.74 16.15
C LYS A 20 -12.70 18.21 16.58
N MET A 21 -11.61 18.92 16.31
CA MET A 21 -11.42 20.33 16.66
C MET A 21 -11.91 21.28 15.55
N PHE A 22 -12.26 20.75 14.38
CA PHE A 22 -12.75 21.52 13.24
C PHE A 22 -14.23 21.24 13.01
N ALA A 23 -15.03 22.31 12.85
CA ALA A 23 -16.46 22.19 12.57
C ALA A 23 -16.74 21.82 11.10
N ARG A 24 -15.93 22.34 10.17
CA ARG A 24 -16.08 22.12 8.73
C ARG A 24 -14.95 21.24 8.21
N ASN A 25 -15.29 20.34 7.28
CA ASN A 25 -14.31 19.46 6.66
C ASN A 25 -13.28 20.24 5.82
N ASP A 26 -13.68 21.33 5.15
CA ASP A 26 -12.77 22.13 4.32
C ASP A 26 -11.64 22.75 5.15
N ASP A 27 -11.97 23.31 6.32
CA ASP A 27 -11.00 23.91 7.23
C ASP A 27 -10.01 22.86 7.76
N PHE A 28 -10.51 21.65 8.03
CA PHE A 28 -9.66 20.51 8.40
C PHE A 28 -8.74 20.06 7.27
N GLN A 29 -9.22 20.04 6.02
CA GLN A 29 -8.37 19.69 4.87
C GLN A 29 -7.30 20.76 4.62
N LEU A 30 -7.64 22.04 4.81
CA LEU A 30 -6.65 23.12 4.75
C LEU A 30 -5.58 22.94 5.83
N PHE A 31 -5.98 22.65 7.06
CA PHE A 31 -5.04 22.34 8.15
C PHE A 31 -4.15 21.14 7.80
N ASN A 32 -4.73 20.04 7.31
CA ASN A 32 -4.00 18.85 6.91
C ASN A 32 -2.92 19.17 5.87
N LYS A 33 -3.26 20.01 4.88
CA LYS A 33 -2.30 20.51 3.90
C LYS A 33 -1.18 21.31 4.57
N ARG A 34 -1.50 22.28 5.44
CA ARG A 34 -0.50 23.09 6.17
C ARG A 34 0.44 22.24 7.02
N TRP A 35 -0.11 21.29 7.76
CA TRP A 35 0.66 20.35 8.57
C TRP A 35 1.57 19.46 7.71
N THR A 36 1.04 18.97 6.58
CA THR A 36 1.82 18.20 5.62
C THR A 36 2.97 19.03 5.05
N ASP A 37 2.71 20.24 4.59
CA ASP A 37 3.72 21.17 4.07
C ASP A 37 4.83 21.43 5.11
N LEU A 38 4.44 21.65 6.38
CA LEU A 38 5.37 21.82 7.51
C LEU A 38 6.28 20.59 7.70
N MET A 39 5.73 19.38 7.68
CA MET A 39 6.51 18.13 7.79
C MET A 39 7.52 17.97 6.64
N TYR A 40 7.14 18.42 5.45
CA TYR A 40 7.92 18.29 4.23
C TYR A 40 8.86 19.47 3.94
N ALA A 41 8.90 20.47 4.82
CA ALA A 41 9.84 21.58 4.76
C ALA A 41 11.29 21.06 4.69
N THR A 42 12.03 21.47 3.66
CA THR A 42 13.38 20.97 3.35
C THR A 42 14.49 21.75 4.04
N THR A 43 14.20 22.94 4.56
CA THR A 43 15.16 23.79 5.30
C THR A 43 14.58 24.25 6.62
N GLU A 44 15.44 24.47 7.62
CA GLU A 44 15.02 25.01 8.92
C GLU A 44 14.32 26.37 8.77
N ALA A 45 14.84 27.25 7.90
CA ALA A 45 14.21 28.54 7.62
C ALA A 45 12.80 28.40 7.04
N SER A 46 12.59 27.48 6.07
CA SER A 46 11.25 27.22 5.52
C SER A 46 10.30 26.63 6.56
N PHE A 47 10.80 25.76 7.44
CA PHE A 47 10.01 25.17 8.51
C PHE A 47 9.57 26.24 9.50
N GLU A 48 10.49 27.09 9.98
CA GLU A 48 10.17 28.13 10.97
C GLU A 48 9.20 29.16 10.36
N LEU A 49 9.33 29.51 9.07
CA LEU A 49 8.37 30.36 8.36
C LEU A 49 6.97 29.71 8.30
N MET A 50 6.88 28.45 7.88
CA MET A 50 5.61 27.72 7.81
C MET A 50 4.97 27.54 9.19
N LEU A 51 5.78 27.30 10.22
CA LEU A 51 5.32 27.18 11.60
C LEU A 51 4.78 28.51 12.12
N ALA A 52 5.46 29.63 11.82
CA ALA A 52 4.98 30.97 12.15
C ALA A 52 3.65 31.27 11.46
N THR A 53 3.52 30.96 10.15
CA THR A 53 2.25 31.10 9.43
C THR A 53 1.15 30.25 10.06
N LEU A 54 1.43 28.98 10.39
CA LEU A 54 0.46 28.09 11.02
C LEU A 54 0.01 28.62 12.39
N ARG A 55 0.93 29.16 13.19
CA ARG A 55 0.58 29.77 14.49
C ARG A 55 -0.31 30.99 14.36
N VAL A 56 -0.13 31.79 13.31
CA VAL A 56 -0.98 32.96 13.02
C VAL A 56 -2.35 32.52 12.49
N GLU A 57 -2.39 31.61 11.51
CA GLU A 57 -3.64 31.11 10.90
C GLU A 57 -4.55 30.42 11.93
N TYR A 58 -3.98 29.75 12.93
CA TYR A 58 -4.71 28.98 13.95
C TYR A 58 -4.59 29.56 15.36
N ALA A 59 -4.32 30.87 15.49
CA ALA A 59 -4.10 31.54 16.77
C ALA A 59 -5.27 31.34 17.77
N ASP A 60 -6.50 31.35 17.27
CA ASP A 60 -7.73 31.17 18.07
C ASP A 60 -7.92 29.71 18.54
N MET A 61 -7.22 28.75 17.93
CA MET A 61 -7.31 27.32 18.24
C MET A 61 -6.17 26.88 19.16
N THR A 62 -6.07 27.48 20.34
CA THR A 62 -4.99 27.21 21.31
C THR A 62 -4.78 25.73 21.64
N GLY A 63 -5.86 24.95 21.76
CA GLY A 63 -5.78 23.51 22.00
C GLY A 63 -5.10 22.73 20.87
N LEU A 64 -5.25 23.17 19.61
CA LEU A 64 -4.62 22.57 18.44
C LEU A 64 -3.11 22.84 18.49
N LEU A 65 -2.74 24.11 18.68
CA LEU A 65 -1.34 24.53 18.74
C LEU A 65 -0.59 23.85 19.90
N ASN A 66 -1.19 23.79 21.09
CA ASN A 66 -0.60 23.10 22.24
C ASN A 66 -0.40 21.61 21.96
N TYR A 67 -1.38 20.93 21.35
CA TYR A 67 -1.22 19.52 21.00
C TYR A 67 -0.05 19.29 20.03
N LEU A 68 0.06 20.10 18.97
CA LEU A 68 1.16 19.98 18.00
C LEU A 68 2.52 20.26 18.65
N GLU A 69 2.62 21.33 19.41
CA GLU A 69 3.86 21.77 20.04
C GLU A 69 4.34 20.74 21.08
N ASP A 70 3.47 20.37 22.02
CA ASP A 70 3.82 19.54 23.17
C ASP A 70 3.98 18.06 22.81
N THR A 71 3.23 17.58 21.81
CA THR A 71 3.25 16.16 21.45
C THR A 71 4.31 15.85 20.38
N TRP A 72 4.56 16.78 19.44
CA TRP A 72 5.34 16.49 18.24
C TRP A 72 6.50 17.46 18.00
N LEU A 73 6.27 18.77 18.04
CA LEU A 73 7.28 19.71 17.55
C LEU A 73 8.43 19.93 18.55
N ARG A 74 8.13 19.99 19.85
CA ARG A 74 9.13 20.29 20.89
C ARG A 74 10.24 19.25 20.96
N ASP A 75 9.87 17.98 21.08
CA ASP A 75 10.82 16.89 21.34
C ASP A 75 11.14 16.04 20.11
N TYR A 76 10.31 16.08 19.06
CA TYR A 76 10.41 15.13 17.95
C TYR A 76 10.58 15.75 16.56
N LYS A 77 10.53 17.08 16.38
CA LYS A 77 10.63 17.72 15.04
C LYS A 77 11.86 17.26 14.25
N ASN A 78 12.99 17.13 14.95
CA ASN A 78 14.27 16.68 14.39
C ASN A 78 14.29 15.21 13.92
N ARG A 79 13.22 14.45 14.18
CA ARG A 79 13.11 13.03 13.81
C ARG A 79 12.13 12.77 12.68
N PHE A 80 11.30 13.72 12.26
CA PHE A 80 10.32 13.47 11.18
C PHE A 80 10.19 14.59 10.15
N VAL A 81 10.68 15.79 10.45
CA VAL A 81 10.64 16.89 9.49
C VAL A 81 11.87 16.81 8.57
N ARG A 82 11.63 16.97 7.26
CA ARG A 82 12.67 16.80 6.23
C ARG A 82 13.91 17.68 6.43
N ALA A 83 13.74 18.90 6.94
CA ALA A 83 14.84 19.81 7.26
C ALA A 83 15.93 19.17 8.14
N TRP A 84 15.54 18.26 9.05
CA TRP A 84 16.48 17.56 9.93
C TRP A 84 16.72 16.09 9.56
N THR A 85 15.84 15.47 8.77
CA THR A 85 16.00 14.08 8.34
C THR A 85 16.74 13.92 7.01
N ASN A 86 16.61 14.86 6.06
CA ASN A 86 17.29 14.81 4.76
C ASN A 86 18.83 14.81 4.84
N PRO A 87 19.46 15.45 5.85
CA PRO A 87 20.90 15.31 6.06
C PRO A 87 21.33 13.88 6.44
N LEU A 88 20.40 12.98 6.75
CA LEU A 88 20.68 11.62 7.20
C LEU A 88 20.57 10.62 6.06
N PHE A 89 21.49 9.68 6.02
CA PHE A 89 21.44 8.58 5.07
C PHE A 89 20.40 7.54 5.53
N HIS A 90 19.26 7.49 4.85
CA HIS A 90 18.13 6.62 5.22
C HIS A 90 17.50 5.87 4.03
N LEU A 91 18.10 5.92 2.84
CA LEU A 91 17.68 5.21 1.62
C LEU A 91 16.22 5.48 1.19
N GLY A 92 15.68 6.64 1.57
CA GLY A 92 14.28 6.99 1.34
C GLY A 92 13.28 6.32 2.31
N GLU A 93 13.76 5.55 3.28
CA GLU A 93 12.92 4.91 4.30
C GLU A 93 12.58 5.90 5.41
N THR A 94 11.44 6.58 5.27
CA THR A 94 10.90 7.50 6.28
C THR A 94 9.73 6.90 7.07
N THR A 95 9.52 5.59 6.96
CA THR A 95 8.42 4.87 7.63
C THR A 95 8.92 3.60 8.33
N THR A 96 8.40 3.31 9.52
CA THR A 96 8.65 2.05 10.25
C THR A 96 7.63 0.96 9.86
N GLN A 97 6.97 1.11 8.71
CA GLN A 97 5.79 0.35 8.29
C GLN A 97 6.08 -1.13 8.00
N ARG A 98 7.35 -1.57 8.07
CA ARG A 98 7.76 -2.95 7.72
C ARG A 98 7.01 -4.03 8.51
N VAL A 99 6.73 -3.81 9.80
CA VAL A 99 6.02 -4.79 10.63
C VAL A 99 4.52 -4.79 10.32
N GLU A 100 3.90 -3.63 10.16
CA GLU A 100 2.48 -3.52 9.85
C GLU A 100 2.16 -4.00 8.43
N SER A 101 3.02 -3.70 7.46
CA SER A 101 2.88 -4.16 6.09
C SER A 101 3.11 -5.67 5.99
N ALA A 102 4.10 -6.22 6.71
CA ALA A 102 4.29 -7.67 6.79
C ALA A 102 3.09 -8.37 7.44
N HIS A 103 2.54 -7.80 8.52
CA HIS A 103 1.36 -8.33 9.19
C HIS A 103 0.10 -8.23 8.33
N SER A 104 -0.10 -7.13 7.62
CA SER A 104 -1.19 -6.96 6.64
C SER A 104 -1.07 -7.96 5.50
N THR A 105 0.14 -8.10 4.94
CA THR A 105 0.44 -9.09 3.88
C THR A 105 0.15 -10.51 4.37
N LEU A 106 0.61 -10.87 5.56
CA LEU A 106 0.37 -12.18 6.14
C LEU A 106 -1.12 -12.44 6.36
N LYS A 107 -1.87 -11.47 6.89
CA LYS A 107 -3.33 -11.57 7.05
C LYS A 107 -4.04 -11.80 5.72
N GLN A 108 -3.61 -11.11 4.67
CA GLN A 108 -4.16 -11.29 3.32
C GLN A 108 -3.93 -12.72 2.80
N HIS A 109 -2.75 -13.30 3.07
CA HIS A 109 -2.43 -14.67 2.66
C HIS A 109 -3.16 -15.72 3.52
N LEU A 110 -3.32 -15.45 4.82
CA LEU A 110 -4.02 -16.35 5.75
C LEU A 110 -5.52 -16.44 5.41
N GLY A 111 -6.19 -15.31 5.17
CA GLY A 111 -7.61 -15.27 4.79
C GLY A 111 -8.59 -15.82 5.84
N THR A 112 -8.12 -16.33 6.97
CA THR A 112 -8.92 -16.88 8.08
C THR A 112 -8.28 -16.56 9.43
N CYS A 113 -9.11 -16.36 10.45
CA CYS A 113 -8.70 -16.30 11.85
C CYS A 113 -8.70 -17.68 12.54
N ILE A 114 -9.17 -18.72 11.85
CA ILE A 114 -9.28 -20.10 12.33
C ILE A 114 -8.41 -20.97 11.41
N ALA A 115 -7.16 -21.20 11.81
CA ALA A 115 -6.23 -22.10 11.13
C ALA A 115 -5.39 -22.86 12.18
N ASN A 116 -5.10 -24.13 11.89
CA ASN A 116 -4.15 -24.91 12.68
C ASN A 116 -2.70 -24.57 12.27
N PHE A 117 -1.72 -25.00 13.06
CA PHE A 117 -0.31 -24.65 12.83
C PHE A 117 0.22 -25.15 11.48
N GLU A 118 -0.22 -26.33 11.03
CA GLU A 118 0.21 -26.91 9.75
C GLU A 118 -0.28 -26.09 8.55
N ALA A 119 -1.55 -25.66 8.56
CA ALA A 119 -2.10 -24.77 7.56
C ALA A 119 -1.40 -23.40 7.58
N LEU A 120 -1.13 -22.86 8.78
CA LEU A 120 -0.41 -21.60 8.95
C LEU A 120 1.01 -21.67 8.40
N TRP A 121 1.74 -22.76 8.64
CA TRP A 121 3.09 -22.98 8.12
C TRP A 121 3.12 -23.01 6.60
N SER A 122 2.16 -23.72 5.99
CA SER A 122 2.06 -23.84 4.53
C SER A 122 1.80 -22.49 3.86
N VAL A 123 0.91 -21.67 4.44
CA VAL A 123 0.63 -20.30 3.97
C VAL A 123 1.83 -19.39 4.17
N PHE A 124 2.49 -19.46 5.33
CA PHE A 124 3.66 -18.64 5.64
C PHE A 124 4.83 -18.95 4.69
N HIS A 125 5.11 -20.23 4.45
CA HIS A 125 6.12 -20.65 3.49
C HIS A 125 5.79 -20.19 2.07
N GLY A 126 4.57 -20.43 1.60
CA GLY A 126 4.14 -19.96 0.28
C GLY A 126 4.27 -18.44 0.13
N MET A 127 3.92 -17.68 1.17
CA MET A 127 4.11 -16.23 1.19
C MET A 127 5.59 -15.84 1.07
N LEU A 128 6.48 -16.49 1.82
CA LEU A 128 7.92 -16.23 1.73
C LEU A 128 8.49 -16.58 0.36
N ASP A 129 8.08 -17.72 -0.23
CA ASP A 129 8.49 -18.12 -1.57
C ASP A 129 8.03 -17.12 -2.62
N ILE A 130 6.77 -16.64 -2.52
CA ILE A 130 6.26 -15.58 -3.38
C ILE A 130 7.09 -14.31 -3.21
N GLN A 131 7.36 -13.85 -1.98
CA GLN A 131 8.18 -12.65 -1.76
C GLN A 131 9.61 -12.81 -2.29
N HIS A 132 10.21 -13.98 -2.09
CA HIS A 132 11.53 -14.29 -2.59
C HIS A 132 11.59 -14.29 -4.12
N ASN A 133 10.62 -14.94 -4.77
CA ASN A 133 10.47 -14.93 -6.23
C ASN A 133 10.18 -13.51 -6.75
N ARG A 134 9.41 -12.70 -6.01
CA ARG A 134 9.16 -11.29 -6.31
C ARG A 134 10.45 -10.50 -6.41
N ILE A 135 11.32 -10.65 -5.41
CA ILE A 135 12.57 -9.91 -5.39
C ILE A 135 13.55 -10.44 -6.45
N LYS A 136 13.67 -11.77 -6.60
CA LYS A 136 14.49 -12.38 -7.66
C LYS A 136 14.12 -11.88 -9.05
N SER A 137 12.85 -11.93 -9.42
CA SER A 137 12.41 -11.41 -10.72
C SER A 137 12.67 -9.91 -10.84
N SER A 138 12.46 -9.11 -9.78
CA SER A 138 12.80 -7.69 -9.81
C SER A 138 14.28 -7.45 -10.09
N PHE A 139 15.17 -8.33 -9.61
CA PHE A 139 16.59 -8.31 -9.95
C PHE A 139 16.81 -8.70 -11.41
N GLU A 140 16.22 -9.80 -11.88
CA GLU A 140 16.34 -10.24 -13.28
C GLU A 140 15.87 -9.16 -14.27
N VAL A 141 14.78 -8.47 -13.98
CA VAL A 141 14.30 -7.35 -14.80
C VAL A 141 15.30 -6.20 -14.76
N SER A 142 15.89 -5.89 -13.59
CA SER A 142 16.89 -4.82 -13.48
C SER A 142 18.20 -5.15 -14.20
N LEU A 143 18.58 -6.43 -14.25
CA LEU A 143 19.79 -6.93 -14.91
C LEU A 143 19.63 -6.99 -16.43
N ASN A 144 18.51 -7.53 -16.91
CA ASN A 144 18.39 -7.98 -18.30
C ASN A 144 17.47 -7.10 -19.16
N VAL A 145 16.58 -6.29 -18.56
CA VAL A 145 15.59 -5.50 -19.32
C VAL A 145 15.98 -4.04 -19.38
N VAL A 146 16.24 -3.56 -20.60
CA VAL A 146 16.43 -2.13 -20.84
C VAL A 146 15.10 -1.48 -21.24
N GLN A 147 14.55 -0.67 -20.34
CA GLN A 147 13.32 0.09 -20.64
C GLN A 147 13.63 1.27 -21.57
N HIS A 148 12.71 1.57 -22.51
CA HIS A 148 12.88 2.65 -23.48
C HIS A 148 13.25 4.00 -22.85
N GLY A 149 12.70 4.30 -21.66
CA GLY A 149 12.99 5.53 -20.91
C GLY A 149 14.43 5.67 -20.40
N TYR A 150 15.26 4.64 -20.51
CA TYR A 150 16.67 4.66 -20.12
C TYR A 150 17.61 4.32 -21.29
N MET A 151 17.12 4.39 -22.53
CA MET A 151 17.95 4.15 -23.72
C MET A 151 18.98 5.26 -23.98
N ASP A 152 18.74 6.45 -23.41
CA ASP A 152 19.65 7.59 -23.47
C ASP A 152 21.09 7.23 -23.05
N GLY A 153 22.07 7.89 -23.69
CA GLY A 153 23.49 7.68 -23.43
C GLY A 153 23.91 7.97 -21.98
N LEU A 154 23.20 8.85 -21.29
CA LEU A 154 23.42 9.22 -19.90
C LEU A 154 23.38 8.00 -18.96
N TYR A 155 22.44 7.07 -19.19
CA TYR A 155 22.24 5.90 -18.33
C TYR A 155 23.10 4.69 -18.71
N ARG A 156 23.90 4.78 -19.79
CA ARG A 156 24.56 3.63 -20.43
C ARG A 156 25.32 2.74 -19.45
N ARG A 157 26.05 3.32 -18.50
CA ARG A 157 26.87 2.61 -17.49
C ARG A 157 26.07 2.06 -16.30
N LEU A 158 24.82 2.48 -16.15
CA LEU A 158 23.96 2.10 -15.02
C LEU A 158 23.03 0.93 -15.37
N ARG A 159 22.60 0.84 -16.63
CA ARG A 159 21.71 -0.22 -17.12
C ARG A 159 22.29 -1.60 -16.86
N GLY A 160 21.51 -2.48 -16.22
CA GLY A 160 21.95 -3.83 -15.90
C GLY A 160 22.86 -3.93 -14.66
N TYR A 161 23.24 -2.80 -14.04
CA TYR A 161 24.15 -2.78 -12.89
C TYR A 161 23.52 -2.21 -11.62
N ILE A 162 22.38 -1.54 -11.73
CA ILE A 162 21.66 -0.94 -10.60
C ILE A 162 20.17 -1.29 -10.67
N SER A 163 19.48 -1.22 -9.54
CA SER A 163 18.04 -1.51 -9.50
C SER A 163 17.23 -0.51 -10.33
N LEU A 164 16.14 -0.99 -10.94
CA LEU A 164 15.19 -0.12 -11.65
C LEU A 164 14.60 0.97 -10.75
N LYS A 165 14.49 0.73 -9.44
CA LYS A 165 14.05 1.76 -8.49
C LYS A 165 15.06 2.91 -8.41
N ALA A 166 16.36 2.62 -8.40
CA ALA A 166 17.39 3.64 -8.45
C ALA A 166 17.35 4.44 -9.76
N LEU A 167 17.19 3.77 -10.91
CA LEU A 167 17.04 4.44 -12.21
C LEU A 167 15.84 5.39 -12.24
N LYS A 168 14.69 4.98 -11.67
CA LYS A 168 13.51 5.85 -11.52
C LYS A 168 13.81 7.09 -10.67
N LEU A 169 14.49 6.92 -9.54
CA LEU A 169 14.87 8.05 -8.67
C LEU A 169 15.83 9.02 -9.38
N ILE A 170 16.84 8.50 -10.08
CA ILE A 170 17.79 9.31 -10.86
C ILE A 170 17.05 10.08 -11.97
N ARG A 171 16.14 9.43 -12.68
CA ARG A 171 15.36 10.08 -13.73
C ARG A 171 14.54 11.25 -13.21
N ASN A 172 13.91 11.12 -12.05
CA ASN A 172 13.18 12.22 -11.43
C ASN A 172 14.11 13.42 -11.14
N GLU A 173 15.36 13.16 -10.74
CA GLU A 173 16.35 14.23 -10.54
C GLU A 173 16.86 14.82 -11.86
N VAL A 174 16.95 14.04 -12.95
CA VAL A 174 17.24 14.56 -14.29
C VAL A 174 16.15 15.53 -14.74
N GLU A 175 14.88 15.16 -14.55
CA GLU A 175 13.73 16.03 -14.86
C GLU A 175 13.74 17.30 -13.99
N ARG A 176 14.07 17.17 -12.69
CA ARG A 176 14.28 18.31 -11.78
C ARG A 176 15.45 19.21 -12.22
N GLY A 177 16.44 18.63 -12.89
CA GLY A 177 17.61 19.31 -13.41
C GLY A 177 17.30 20.49 -14.32
N VAL A 178 16.16 20.48 -15.04
CA VAL A 178 15.74 21.60 -15.90
C VAL A 178 15.64 22.93 -15.13
N ASN A 179 15.19 22.87 -13.87
CA ASN A 179 15.00 24.07 -13.03
C ASN A 179 16.23 24.40 -12.18
N VAL A 180 17.03 23.39 -11.82
CA VAL A 180 18.18 23.55 -10.90
C VAL A 180 19.47 23.88 -11.65
N GLY A 181 19.62 23.40 -12.89
CA GLY A 181 20.89 23.48 -13.62
C GLY A 181 22.03 22.82 -12.85
N THR A 182 23.24 23.40 -12.93
CA THR A 182 24.41 22.95 -12.18
C THR A 182 24.57 23.65 -10.82
N ASP A 183 23.58 24.45 -10.40
CA ASP A 183 23.64 25.19 -9.15
C ASP A 183 23.35 24.30 -7.94
N ARG A 184 24.38 24.08 -7.12
CA ARG A 184 24.28 23.29 -5.89
C ARG A 184 23.34 23.94 -4.86
N SER A 185 23.25 25.27 -4.81
CA SER A 185 22.44 25.99 -3.82
C SER A 185 20.95 25.77 -4.05
N LEU A 186 20.51 25.71 -5.32
CA LEU A 186 19.13 25.41 -5.71
C LEU A 186 18.80 23.92 -5.62
N CYS A 187 19.82 23.05 -5.59
CA CYS A 187 19.63 21.60 -5.63
C CYS A 187 19.15 21.00 -4.31
N GLY A 188 19.63 21.48 -3.17
CA GLY A 188 19.39 20.87 -1.86
C GLY A 188 20.05 19.49 -1.64
N CYS A 189 20.49 18.81 -2.71
CA CYS A 189 21.23 17.55 -2.69
C CYS A 189 20.56 16.39 -1.92
N ASP A 190 19.24 16.44 -1.70
CA ASP A 190 18.51 15.47 -0.87
C ASP A 190 18.72 14.02 -1.33
N LEU A 191 18.68 13.74 -2.63
CA LEU A 191 18.85 12.36 -3.11
C LEU A 191 20.28 11.84 -2.87
N ARG A 192 21.27 12.74 -2.94
CA ARG A 192 22.67 12.41 -2.65
C ARG A 192 22.87 12.10 -1.17
N THR A 193 22.32 12.92 -0.28
CA THR A 193 22.46 12.74 1.18
C THR A 193 21.64 11.57 1.70
N THR A 194 20.39 11.44 1.26
CA THR A 194 19.47 10.42 1.80
C THR A 194 19.70 9.03 1.21
N CYS A 195 20.00 8.96 -0.09
CA CYS A 195 20.03 7.69 -0.83
C CYS A 195 21.41 7.36 -1.41
N GLY A 196 22.36 8.29 -1.43
CA GLY A 196 23.68 8.06 -2.05
C GLY A 196 23.59 7.88 -3.56
N LEU A 197 22.62 8.54 -4.19
CA LEU A 197 22.48 8.61 -5.65
C LEU A 197 22.80 10.02 -6.13
N PRO A 198 23.23 10.20 -7.39
CA PRO A 198 23.46 11.53 -7.96
C PRO A 198 22.21 12.40 -7.88
N CYS A 199 22.40 13.65 -7.45
CA CYS A 199 21.32 14.64 -7.38
C CYS A 199 21.30 15.53 -8.63
N ALA A 200 20.24 16.32 -8.79
CA ALA A 200 19.95 17.07 -10.01
C ALA A 200 21.13 17.92 -10.53
N HIS A 201 21.87 18.61 -9.65
CA HIS A 201 22.99 19.45 -10.09
C HIS A 201 24.17 18.64 -10.62
N GLU A 202 24.51 17.52 -9.98
CA GLU A 202 25.56 16.60 -10.43
C GLU A 202 25.17 15.94 -11.75
N LEU A 203 23.90 15.56 -11.90
CA LEU A 203 23.38 14.98 -13.13
C LEU A 203 23.46 15.95 -14.30
N ASN A 204 23.15 17.23 -14.08
CA ASN A 204 23.29 18.26 -15.11
C ASN A 204 24.74 18.47 -15.57
N VAL A 205 25.73 18.30 -14.69
CA VAL A 205 27.14 18.32 -15.09
C VAL A 205 27.42 17.22 -16.11
N HIS A 206 26.90 16.01 -15.90
CA HIS A 206 27.06 14.91 -16.84
C HIS A 206 26.33 15.14 -18.16
N ILE A 207 25.11 15.69 -18.11
CA ILE A 207 24.30 16.02 -19.29
C ILE A 207 25.02 17.06 -20.16
N LEU A 208 25.51 18.16 -19.56
CA LEU A 208 26.24 19.20 -20.28
C LEU A 208 27.55 18.70 -20.87
N ALA A 209 28.25 17.80 -20.16
CA ALA A 209 29.46 17.17 -20.65
C ALA A 209 29.22 16.07 -21.70
N GLY A 210 27.96 15.70 -21.97
CA GLY A 210 27.62 14.57 -22.85
C GLY A 210 28.16 13.23 -22.35
N SER A 211 28.41 13.10 -21.05
CA SER A 211 29.05 11.94 -20.43
C SER A 211 28.04 11.04 -19.74
N PRO A 212 28.22 9.71 -19.76
CA PRO A 212 27.37 8.80 -18.99
C PRO A 212 27.63 8.95 -17.49
N ILE A 213 26.60 8.73 -16.67
CA ILE A 213 26.70 8.73 -15.22
C ILE A 213 27.66 7.61 -14.78
N PRO A 214 28.71 7.91 -14.01
CA PRO A 214 29.63 6.91 -13.49
C PRO A 214 28.94 5.93 -12.53
N LEU A 215 29.33 4.66 -12.57
CA LEU A 215 28.72 3.64 -11.71
C LEU A 215 29.20 3.80 -10.26
N GLU A 216 30.42 4.28 -10.07
CA GLU A 216 31.07 4.65 -8.82
C GLU A 216 30.28 5.69 -8.01
N ASP A 217 29.51 6.55 -8.68
CA ASP A 217 28.68 7.57 -8.01
C ASP A 217 27.39 6.99 -7.41
N ILE A 218 27.11 5.71 -7.65
CA ILE A 218 25.94 5.01 -7.12
C ILE A 218 26.33 4.25 -5.85
N HIS A 219 25.61 4.49 -4.76
CA HIS A 219 25.81 3.75 -3.51
C HIS A 219 25.57 2.23 -3.68
N VAL A 220 26.39 1.41 -3.00
CA VAL A 220 26.41 -0.07 -3.12
C VAL A 220 25.05 -0.72 -2.87
N TYR A 221 24.22 -0.13 -2.00
CA TYR A 221 22.85 -0.60 -1.75
C TYR A 221 22.04 -0.77 -3.05
N TRP A 222 22.16 0.17 -3.98
CA TRP A 222 21.39 0.16 -5.23
C TRP A 222 21.97 -0.75 -6.30
N LYS A 223 23.24 -1.16 -6.14
CA LYS A 223 23.94 -2.14 -6.99
C LYS A 223 23.64 -3.59 -6.60
N LYS A 224 23.06 -3.81 -5.40
CA LYS A 224 22.74 -5.14 -4.90
C LYS A 224 21.54 -5.73 -5.64
N LEU A 225 21.83 -6.52 -6.67
CA LEU A 225 20.85 -7.24 -7.51
C LEU A 225 20.91 -8.76 -7.29
N SER A 226 21.37 -9.19 -6.12
CA SER A 226 21.43 -10.62 -5.77
C SER A 226 21.04 -10.84 -4.32
N MET A 227 20.36 -11.97 -4.08
CA MET A 227 20.08 -12.50 -2.76
C MET A 227 21.25 -13.32 -2.19
N VAL A 228 22.15 -13.77 -3.05
CA VAL A 228 23.34 -14.52 -2.62
C VAL A 228 24.31 -13.52 -1.99
N PRO A 229 24.81 -13.78 -0.76
CA PRO A 229 25.87 -12.98 -0.18
C PRO A 229 27.08 -12.97 -1.13
N ASP A 230 27.60 -11.78 -1.46
CA ASP A 230 28.80 -11.67 -2.28
C ASP A 230 29.96 -12.43 -1.60
N ALA A 231 30.42 -13.51 -2.22
CA ALA A 231 31.64 -14.20 -1.81
C ALA A 231 32.90 -13.31 -1.98
N SER A 232 32.76 -12.20 -2.72
CA SER A 232 33.81 -11.26 -3.12
C SER A 232 33.89 -10.00 -2.25
N VAL A 233 33.02 -9.82 -1.24
CA VAL A 233 33.35 -8.88 -0.17
C VAL A 233 34.45 -9.54 0.64
N ASN A 234 35.69 -9.36 0.17
CA ASN A 234 36.82 -9.21 1.07
C ASN A 234 36.29 -8.30 2.17
N ARG A 235 35.99 -8.87 3.34
CA ARG A 235 35.98 -8.10 4.56
C ARG A 235 37.38 -7.49 4.56
N THR A 236 37.52 -6.25 4.11
CA THR A 236 38.59 -5.41 4.61
C THR A 236 38.50 -5.63 6.10
N ALA A 237 39.50 -6.30 6.64
CA ALA A 237 39.48 -6.68 8.03
C ALA A 237 39.31 -5.37 8.79
N TYR A 238 38.09 -5.10 9.25
CA TYR A 238 37.85 -3.98 10.13
C TYR A 238 38.74 -4.30 11.32
N ASN A 239 39.82 -3.55 11.44
CA ASN A 239 40.71 -3.72 12.57
C ASN A 239 39.93 -3.16 13.75
N LEU A 240 39.29 -4.06 14.48
CA LEU A 240 38.50 -3.71 15.66
C LEU A 240 39.32 -2.85 16.63
N ASN A 241 40.65 -3.07 16.70
CA ASN A 241 41.51 -2.24 17.53
C ASN A 241 41.60 -0.79 17.04
N ASP A 242 41.65 -0.54 15.73
CA ASP A 242 41.74 0.85 15.21
C ASP A 242 40.45 1.61 15.50
N GLU A 243 39.30 0.96 15.37
CA GLU A 243 38.00 1.56 15.70
C GLU A 243 37.82 1.74 17.21
N LEU A 244 38.24 0.76 18.03
CA LEU A 244 38.26 0.90 19.48
C LEU A 244 39.18 2.05 19.91
N GLN A 245 40.34 2.22 19.28
CA GLN A 245 41.22 3.35 19.56
C GLN A 245 40.57 4.68 19.22
N ARG A 246 39.85 4.81 18.09
CA ARG A 246 39.09 6.03 17.78
C ARG A 246 38.05 6.35 18.85
N VAL A 247 37.37 5.33 19.37
CA VAL A 247 36.40 5.49 20.47
C VAL A 247 37.09 5.93 21.75
N VAL A 248 38.24 5.36 22.10
CA VAL A 248 39.04 5.76 23.26
C VAL A 248 39.51 7.21 23.12
N SER A 249 40.10 7.59 21.97
CA SER A 249 40.54 8.97 21.73
C SER A 249 39.38 9.96 21.83
N LYS A 250 38.20 9.62 21.29
CA LYS A 250 37.01 10.45 21.42
C LYS A 250 36.52 10.52 22.86
N PHE A 251 36.58 9.42 23.61
CA PHE A 251 36.19 9.36 25.02
C PHE A 251 37.04 10.30 25.88
N GLU A 252 38.35 10.33 25.63
CA GLU A 252 39.29 11.21 26.33
C GLU A 252 39.05 12.70 26.05
N THR A 253 38.47 13.05 24.89
CA THR A 253 38.11 14.44 24.57
C THR A 253 36.85 14.96 25.27
N PHE A 254 36.04 14.09 25.89
CA PHE A 254 34.85 14.54 26.59
C PHE A 254 35.21 15.27 27.89
N VAL A 255 34.69 16.48 28.03
CA VAL A 255 34.83 17.30 29.26
C VAL A 255 33.64 17.06 30.21
N ASP A 256 32.47 16.68 29.68
CA ASP A 256 31.28 16.41 30.48
C ASP A 256 31.18 14.93 30.90
N GLU A 257 30.94 14.70 32.19
CA GLU A 257 30.80 13.36 32.76
C GLU A 257 29.58 12.59 32.21
N ASP A 258 28.51 13.30 31.85
CA ASP A 258 27.32 12.66 31.30
C ASP A 258 27.60 11.98 29.94
N SER A 259 28.42 12.58 29.07
CA SER A 259 28.83 11.98 27.79
C SER A 259 29.76 10.79 27.97
N ARG A 260 30.61 10.80 29.00
CA ARG A 260 31.45 9.66 29.38
C ARG A 260 30.57 8.50 29.85
N VAL A 261 29.65 8.74 30.78
CA VAL A 261 28.71 7.73 31.29
C VAL A 261 27.86 7.14 30.16
N ARG A 262 27.33 7.97 29.25
CA ARG A 262 26.56 7.49 28.09
C ARG A 262 27.38 6.62 27.15
N THR A 263 28.63 7.00 26.88
CA THR A 263 29.50 6.26 25.96
C THR A 263 29.89 4.90 26.54
N ILE A 264 30.20 4.84 27.85
CA ILE A 264 30.43 3.57 28.56
C ILE A 264 29.16 2.70 28.54
N GLN A 265 27.99 3.30 28.75
CA GLN A 265 26.72 2.56 28.72
C GLN A 265 26.48 1.92 27.35
N GLN A 266 26.68 2.67 26.26
CA GLN A 266 26.55 2.14 24.90
C GLN A 266 27.55 1.00 24.61
N LEU A 267 28.80 1.14 25.08
CA LEU A 267 29.79 0.07 24.96
C LEU A 267 29.39 -1.18 25.76
N ARG A 268 28.80 -1.01 26.95
CA ARG A 268 28.26 -2.13 27.75
C ARG A 268 27.08 -2.82 27.09
N GLU A 269 26.19 -2.07 26.44
CA GLU A 269 25.07 -2.65 25.70
C GLU A 269 25.54 -3.50 24.51
N ILE A 270 26.64 -3.09 23.87
CA ILE A 270 27.27 -3.84 22.78
C ILE A 270 28.03 -5.07 23.32
N SER A 271 28.80 -4.92 24.40
CA SER A 271 29.65 -6.00 24.94
C SER A 271 28.86 -7.04 25.74
N CYS A 272 27.79 -6.62 26.40
CA CYS A 272 26.94 -7.45 27.26
C CYS A 272 25.46 -7.14 26.99
N PRO A 273 24.89 -7.67 25.89
CA PRO A 273 23.48 -7.41 25.54
C PRO A 273 22.50 -7.81 26.64
N SER A 274 22.86 -8.83 27.43
CA SER A 274 22.12 -9.32 28.61
C SER A 274 22.13 -8.37 29.82
N SER A 275 22.98 -7.34 29.80
CA SER A 275 23.04 -6.29 30.84
C SER A 275 22.19 -5.05 30.51
N THR A 276 21.55 -5.03 29.33
CA THR A 276 20.60 -3.97 28.99
C THR A 276 19.45 -3.98 30.00
N SER A 277 19.15 -2.83 30.61
CA SER A 277 18.00 -2.65 31.51
C SER A 277 16.66 -2.67 30.76
N CYS A 278 16.61 -3.36 29.63
CA CYS A 278 15.39 -3.68 28.90
C CYS A 278 14.59 -4.69 29.72
N ILE A 279 13.99 -4.20 30.80
CA ILE A 279 12.94 -4.92 31.51
C ILE A 279 11.81 -5.08 30.49
N ALA A 280 11.37 -6.33 30.26
CA ALA A 280 10.14 -6.56 29.51
C ALA A 280 9.07 -5.61 30.07
N PRO A 281 8.41 -4.77 29.24
CA PRO A 281 7.43 -3.82 29.75
C PRO A 281 6.50 -4.60 30.65
N GLN A 282 6.34 -4.15 31.90
CA GLN A 282 5.48 -4.83 32.86
C GLN A 282 4.19 -5.14 32.12
N ALA A 283 3.87 -6.44 32.02
CA ALA A 283 2.68 -6.89 31.32
C ALA A 283 1.56 -5.99 31.81
N LYS A 284 0.98 -5.18 30.91
CA LYS A 284 -0.09 -4.26 31.29
C LYS A 284 -1.03 -5.07 32.16
N VAL A 285 -1.09 -4.72 33.44
CA VAL A 285 -2.07 -5.32 34.35
C VAL A 285 -3.37 -5.21 33.57
N LYS A 286 -4.04 -6.34 33.35
CA LYS A 286 -5.32 -6.34 32.67
C LYS A 286 -6.21 -5.42 33.49
N THR A 287 -6.32 -4.15 33.08
CA THR A 287 -7.38 -3.28 33.53
C THR A 287 -8.61 -3.96 33.02
N ARG A 288 -9.28 -4.70 33.92
CA ARG A 288 -10.64 -5.16 33.71
C ARG A 288 -11.39 -3.99 33.09
N GLY A 289 -12.04 -4.29 31.97
CA GLY A 289 -12.73 -3.29 31.16
C GLY A 289 -13.59 -2.34 31.97
N ARG A 290 -13.87 -1.20 31.36
CA ARG A 290 -14.79 -0.16 31.82
C ARG A 290 -16.07 -0.79 32.41
N PRO A 291 -16.51 -0.41 33.61
CA PRO A 291 -17.81 -0.85 34.12
C PRO A 291 -18.92 -0.45 33.14
N SER A 292 -19.81 -1.37 32.78
CA SER A 292 -20.95 -1.06 31.91
C SER A 292 -21.96 -0.20 32.67
N LEU A 293 -22.38 0.89 32.06
CA LEU A 293 -23.56 1.66 32.45
C LEU A 293 -24.80 0.95 31.90
N ASP A 294 -25.91 0.97 32.63
CA ASP A 294 -27.20 0.57 32.07
C ASP A 294 -27.74 1.64 31.10
N SER A 295 -28.84 1.32 30.41
CA SER A 295 -29.52 2.18 29.43
C SER A 295 -30.07 3.50 30.00
N PHE A 296 -29.91 3.74 31.30
CA PHE A 296 -30.27 4.99 31.98
C PHE A 296 -29.07 5.70 32.63
N GLY A 297 -27.84 5.24 32.36
CA GLY A 297 -26.62 5.93 32.78
C GLY A 297 -26.21 5.73 34.24
N ASN A 298 -26.67 4.66 34.89
CA ASN A 298 -26.27 4.35 36.27
C ASN A 298 -25.27 3.19 36.35
N TYR A 299 -24.35 3.27 37.32
CA TYR A 299 -23.34 2.24 37.60
C TYR A 299 -23.98 1.06 38.35
N VAL A 300 -24.05 -0.12 37.72
CA VAL A 300 -24.56 -1.35 38.35
C VAL A 300 -23.42 -2.12 39.03
N ILE A 301 -23.42 -2.18 40.37
CA ILE A 301 -22.48 -3.00 41.15
C ILE A 301 -23.10 -4.39 41.38
N GLY A 302 -22.76 -5.36 40.53
CA GLY A 302 -23.17 -6.75 40.67
C GLY A 302 -22.33 -7.51 41.72
N SER A 303 -22.84 -7.60 42.95
CA SER A 303 -22.28 -8.43 44.03
C SER A 303 -22.57 -9.92 43.80
N LYS A 304 -21.52 -10.76 43.76
CA LYS A 304 -21.63 -12.23 43.72
C LYS A 304 -22.27 -12.77 45.01
N LYS A 305 -23.30 -13.61 44.91
CA LYS A 305 -23.66 -14.58 45.95
C LYS A 305 -23.63 -16.02 45.46
N MET A 306 -23.24 -16.88 46.38
CA MET A 306 -22.81 -18.27 46.28
C MET A 306 -23.98 -19.29 46.22
N LYS A 307 -23.66 -20.45 45.64
CA LYS A 307 -24.40 -21.72 45.42
C LYS A 307 -25.42 -22.19 46.48
N LYS A 308 -26.46 -22.89 45.98
CA LYS A 308 -27.06 -24.19 46.41
C LYS A 308 -28.34 -24.39 45.56
N GLY A 309 -28.77 -25.52 44.98
CA GLY A 309 -28.37 -26.92 44.87
C GLY A 309 -29.57 -27.73 44.32
N LYS A 310 -29.30 -28.89 43.70
CA LYS A 310 -30.16 -30.06 43.39
C LYS A 310 -31.07 -30.13 42.13
N ARG A 311 -30.67 -31.11 41.31
CA ARG A 311 -31.44 -32.23 40.67
C ARG A 311 -32.29 -31.96 39.42
N GLY A 312 -31.89 -32.60 38.30
CA GLY A 312 -32.82 -33.37 37.48
C GLY A 312 -32.73 -33.24 35.94
N MET A 313 -31.90 -34.10 35.34
CA MET A 313 -32.22 -34.89 34.14
C MET A 313 -31.93 -34.37 32.70
N LYS A 314 -31.27 -35.29 31.99
CA LYS A 314 -31.08 -35.52 30.53
C LYS A 314 -30.05 -34.69 29.75
N ARG A 315 -28.94 -35.42 29.49
CA ARG A 315 -27.82 -35.13 28.59
C ARG A 315 -28.29 -34.92 27.14
N LYS A 316 -27.86 -33.81 26.55
CA LYS A 316 -27.51 -33.69 25.13
C LYS A 316 -26.12 -33.06 25.12
N ALA A 317 -25.18 -33.65 24.38
CA ALA A 317 -23.81 -33.16 24.28
C ALA A 317 -23.83 -31.83 23.51
N GLU A 318 -23.45 -30.75 24.18
CA GLU A 318 -23.03 -29.49 23.56
C GLU A 318 -21.51 -29.51 23.50
N GLU A 319 -20.97 -29.27 22.30
CA GLU A 319 -19.56 -29.00 22.06
C GLU A 319 -19.16 -27.71 22.81
N ASP A 320 -18.08 -27.78 23.57
CA ASP A 320 -17.47 -26.64 24.24
C ASP A 320 -16.98 -25.62 23.20
N ASP A 321 -17.76 -24.55 23.01
CA ASP A 321 -17.36 -23.35 22.28
C ASP A 321 -16.38 -22.53 23.14
N THR A 322 -15.10 -22.90 23.13
CA THR A 322 -14.03 -22.07 23.69
C THR A 322 -13.64 -20.97 22.72
N SER A 323 -14.58 -20.08 22.40
CA SER A 323 -14.31 -18.81 21.73
C SER A 323 -14.06 -17.73 22.78
N THR A 324 -12.81 -17.26 22.88
CA THR A 324 -12.53 -16.00 23.58
C THR A 324 -12.90 -14.85 22.65
N THR A 325 -14.18 -14.46 22.68
CA THR A 325 -14.64 -13.24 22.04
C THR A 325 -13.92 -12.05 22.66
N ARG A 326 -13.25 -11.26 21.80
CA ARG A 326 -12.60 -10.00 22.17
C ARG A 326 -13.55 -8.87 21.82
N ASP A 327 -13.63 -7.86 22.69
CA ASP A 327 -14.37 -6.64 22.39
C ASP A 327 -13.90 -5.99 21.09
N PRO A 328 -14.83 -5.54 20.23
CA PRO A 328 -14.52 -4.91 18.95
C PRO A 328 -13.63 -3.66 19.09
N SER A 329 -12.75 -3.45 18.12
CA SER A 329 -12.13 -2.14 17.93
C SER A 329 -13.17 -1.18 17.34
N GLY A 330 -13.03 0.13 17.56
CA GLY A 330 -14.00 1.20 17.23
C GLY A 330 -14.38 1.38 15.75
N PHE A 331 -14.22 0.35 14.92
CA PHE A 331 -14.72 0.24 13.56
C PHE A 331 -16.03 -0.60 13.46
N GLU A 332 -16.49 -1.23 14.55
CA GLU A 332 -17.58 -2.23 14.52
C GLU A 332 -18.87 -1.80 15.27
N TYR A 333 -19.25 -0.51 15.24
CA TYR A 333 -20.61 -0.11 15.65
C TYR A 333 -21.47 0.16 14.41
N VAL A 334 -22.27 -0.83 14.01
CA VAL A 334 -23.42 -0.63 13.10
C VAL A 334 -24.69 -1.04 13.85
N LEU A 335 -25.64 -0.10 13.91
CA LEU A 335 -26.96 -0.26 14.52
C LEU A 335 -27.76 -1.33 13.78
N THR A 336 -28.42 -2.22 14.53
CA THR A 336 -29.29 -3.27 13.99
C THR A 336 -30.55 -2.69 13.35
N PRO A 337 -30.90 -3.05 12.10
CA PRO A 337 -32.21 -2.78 11.54
C PRO A 337 -33.15 -3.96 11.82
N ALA A 338 -33.97 -3.83 12.86
CA ALA A 338 -35.31 -4.39 12.82
C ALA A 338 -36.18 -3.38 12.04
N GLU A 339 -37.11 -3.89 11.23
CA GLU A 339 -38.12 -3.12 10.47
C GLU A 339 -37.69 -2.64 9.06
N ALA A 340 -37.72 -3.54 8.06
CA ALA A 340 -38.20 -3.23 6.70
C ALA A 340 -38.32 -4.50 5.84
N ALA A 341 -39.21 -5.41 6.24
CA ALA A 341 -39.77 -6.38 5.30
C ALA A 341 -40.90 -5.69 4.52
N SER A 342 -40.78 -5.49 3.21
CA SER A 342 -41.87 -5.65 2.23
C SER A 342 -41.44 -5.23 0.81
N ALA A 343 -42.04 -5.91 -0.18
CA ALA A 343 -42.11 -5.57 -1.62
C ALA A 343 -40.98 -6.06 -2.56
N ARG A 344 -40.96 -7.38 -2.79
CA ARG A 344 -40.45 -7.98 -4.05
C ARG A 344 -41.38 -7.62 -5.22
N ARG A 345 -40.83 -7.12 -6.34
CA ARG A 345 -41.55 -7.12 -7.63
C ARG A 345 -40.62 -7.50 -8.79
N LYS A 346 -40.99 -8.60 -9.48
CA LYS A 346 -40.32 -9.21 -10.64
C LYS A 346 -40.46 -8.32 -11.89
N VAL A 347 -39.37 -8.12 -12.65
CA VAL A 347 -39.44 -7.71 -14.07
C VAL A 347 -38.45 -8.52 -14.92
N LYS A 348 -38.92 -8.81 -16.14
CA LYS A 348 -38.52 -9.84 -17.12
C LYS A 348 -37.20 -9.55 -17.85
N GLN A 349 -36.46 -10.63 -18.12
CA GLN A 349 -35.38 -10.69 -19.11
C GLN A 349 -35.87 -10.34 -20.52
N VAL A 350 -35.13 -9.46 -21.22
CA VAL A 350 -35.24 -9.31 -22.68
C VAL A 350 -33.93 -9.73 -23.32
N ARG A 351 -34.05 -10.74 -24.17
CA ARG A 351 -33.00 -11.43 -24.93
C ARG A 351 -32.80 -10.68 -26.25
N ASN A 352 -31.59 -10.20 -26.56
CA ASN A 352 -31.29 -9.68 -27.89
C ASN A 352 -30.09 -10.37 -28.56
N LYS A 353 -30.29 -10.57 -29.86
CA LYS A 353 -29.62 -11.51 -30.77
C LYS A 353 -28.23 -11.04 -31.19
N VAL A 354 -27.37 -12.03 -31.41
CA VAL A 354 -26.01 -11.95 -31.96
C VAL A 354 -26.05 -11.51 -33.43
N HIS A 355 -25.21 -10.53 -33.78
CA HIS A 355 -24.79 -10.30 -35.16
C HIS A 355 -23.27 -10.33 -35.25
N ARG A 356 -22.80 -11.12 -36.23
CA ARG A 356 -21.43 -11.49 -36.51
C ARG A 356 -20.99 -10.66 -37.71
N THR A 357 -20.05 -9.74 -37.54
CA THR A 357 -19.39 -9.04 -38.66
C THR A 357 -17.88 -9.21 -38.55
N ARG A 358 -17.30 -9.66 -39.68
CA ARG A 358 -15.87 -9.87 -39.92
C ARG A 358 -15.10 -8.56 -39.74
N GLY A 359 -14.10 -8.56 -38.86
CA GLY A 359 -13.21 -7.42 -38.63
C GLY A 359 -12.12 -7.31 -39.69
N ALA A 360 -12.00 -6.12 -40.27
CA ALA A 360 -10.84 -5.69 -41.04
C ALA A 360 -9.66 -5.44 -40.10
N SER A 361 -8.49 -5.95 -40.49
CA SER A 361 -7.21 -5.85 -39.80
C SER A 361 -6.64 -4.43 -39.86
N MET A 362 -6.32 -3.83 -38.71
CA MET A 362 -5.29 -2.78 -38.61
C MET A 362 -4.53 -2.88 -37.28
N GLY A 363 -3.20 -3.05 -37.36
CA GLY A 363 -2.23 -2.53 -36.39
C GLY A 363 -2.07 -3.26 -35.05
N VAL A 364 -1.74 -4.55 -35.05
CA VAL A 364 -1.21 -5.20 -33.84
C VAL A 364 0.27 -4.86 -33.71
N SER A 365 0.66 -4.00 -32.76
CA SER A 365 2.07 -3.85 -32.39
C SER A 365 2.47 -5.02 -31.48
N GLU A 366 2.94 -6.10 -32.09
CA GLU A 366 3.60 -7.22 -31.41
C GLU A 366 4.95 -6.74 -30.86
N ILE A 367 5.00 -6.38 -29.57
CA ILE A 367 6.10 -6.64 -28.62
C ILE A 367 5.48 -6.40 -27.23
N GLY A 368 5.12 -7.50 -26.58
CA GLY A 368 4.06 -7.58 -25.60
C GLY A 368 4.47 -7.23 -24.17
N PHE A 369 3.50 -6.70 -23.43
CA PHE A 369 3.49 -6.61 -21.98
C PHE A 369 3.46 -7.99 -21.29
N ILE A 370 3.77 -9.07 -22.01
CA ILE A 370 3.87 -10.43 -21.46
C ILE A 370 4.88 -10.48 -20.31
N HIS A 371 5.97 -9.72 -20.40
CA HIS A 371 6.98 -9.61 -19.34
C HIS A 371 6.46 -8.96 -18.04
N THR A 372 5.29 -8.32 -18.06
CA THR A 372 4.66 -7.72 -16.86
C THR A 372 3.66 -8.66 -16.18
N ILE A 373 3.39 -9.82 -16.79
CA ILE A 373 2.53 -10.87 -16.25
C ILE A 373 3.35 -11.71 -15.26
N GLN A 374 2.69 -12.24 -14.23
CA GLN A 374 3.34 -13.15 -13.29
C GLN A 374 3.97 -14.35 -14.04
N PRO A 375 5.21 -14.77 -13.72
CA PRO A 375 5.97 -15.73 -14.53
C PRO A 375 5.26 -17.06 -14.81
N ASP A 376 4.55 -17.63 -13.82
CA ASP A 376 3.82 -18.90 -13.95
C ASP A 376 2.65 -18.79 -14.94
N TRP A 377 2.15 -17.57 -15.17
CA TRP A 377 1.06 -17.29 -16.09
C TRP A 377 1.52 -17.04 -17.53
N ILE A 378 2.79 -16.68 -17.76
CA ILE A 378 3.31 -16.35 -19.10
C ILE A 378 3.03 -17.46 -20.11
N GLN A 379 3.24 -18.72 -19.73
CA GLN A 379 3.00 -19.88 -20.60
C GLN A 379 1.53 -20.07 -21.01
N HIS A 380 0.60 -19.52 -20.23
CA HIS A 380 -0.85 -19.63 -20.43
C HIS A 380 -1.45 -18.43 -21.18
N VAL A 381 -0.64 -17.42 -21.50
CA VAL A 381 -1.06 -16.23 -22.25
C VAL A 381 -0.77 -16.42 -23.74
N GLU A 382 -1.78 -16.13 -24.56
CA GLU A 382 -1.66 -16.11 -26.01
C GLU A 382 -1.09 -14.78 -26.48
N THR A 383 -1.65 -13.66 -26.01
CA THR A 383 -1.14 -12.32 -26.32
C THR A 383 -1.63 -11.26 -25.33
N THR A 384 -1.08 -10.05 -25.42
CA THR A 384 -1.49 -8.87 -24.65
C THR A 384 -1.88 -7.72 -25.57
N VAL A 385 -2.94 -7.00 -25.23
CA VAL A 385 -3.40 -5.82 -25.98
C VAL A 385 -3.23 -4.57 -25.12
N ASN A 386 -2.38 -3.66 -25.58
CA ASN A 386 -2.12 -2.40 -24.92
C ASN A 386 -3.28 -1.42 -25.12
N MET A 387 -3.87 -0.95 -24.01
CA MET A 387 -4.92 0.07 -24.06
C MET A 387 -4.32 1.47 -24.00
N VAL A 388 -5.08 2.46 -24.47
CA VAL A 388 -4.68 3.87 -24.34
C VAL A 388 -4.50 4.21 -22.85
N SER A 389 -3.36 4.82 -22.52
CA SER A 389 -2.99 5.21 -21.15
C SER A 389 -3.52 6.60 -20.79
N ASP A 390 -4.84 6.77 -20.77
CA ASP A 390 -5.54 8.03 -20.46
C ASP A 390 -6.20 8.02 -19.07
N GLY A 391 -5.76 7.12 -18.18
CA GLY A 391 -6.38 6.87 -16.87
C GLY A 391 -7.71 6.08 -16.93
N ASN A 392 -8.21 5.75 -18.13
CA ASN A 392 -9.34 4.85 -18.33
C ASN A 392 -8.93 3.45 -18.83
N CYS A 393 -7.63 3.16 -18.93
CA CYS A 393 -7.07 1.92 -19.48
C CYS A 393 -7.70 0.64 -18.89
N GLY A 394 -8.00 0.61 -17.60
CA GLY A 394 -8.68 -0.52 -16.94
C GLY A 394 -10.11 -0.74 -17.46
N PHE A 395 -10.90 0.32 -17.50
CA PHE A 395 -12.27 0.27 -18.04
C PHE A 395 -12.27 -0.03 -19.55
N ARG A 396 -11.25 0.43 -20.29
CA ARG A 396 -11.04 0.08 -21.70
C ARG A 396 -10.73 -1.41 -21.88
N CYS A 397 -9.95 -2.03 -20.98
CA CYS A 397 -9.72 -3.48 -20.98
C CYS A 397 -11.04 -4.26 -20.85
N VAL A 398 -11.90 -3.83 -19.92
CA VAL A 398 -13.23 -4.43 -19.72
C VAL A 398 -14.12 -4.21 -20.96
N ALA A 399 -14.16 -2.99 -21.49
CA ALA A 399 -14.95 -2.65 -22.67
C ALA A 399 -14.58 -3.51 -23.89
N ALA A 400 -13.29 -3.66 -24.16
CA ALA A 400 -12.80 -4.51 -25.23
C ALA A 400 -13.09 -6.01 -24.96
N GLY A 401 -13.03 -6.43 -23.69
CA GLY A 401 -13.46 -7.76 -23.23
C GLY A 401 -14.91 -8.08 -23.56
N LEU A 402 -15.77 -7.06 -23.54
CA LEU A 402 -17.20 -7.15 -23.83
C LEU A 402 -17.55 -6.87 -25.30
N GLY A 403 -16.55 -6.57 -26.15
CA GLY A 403 -16.77 -6.21 -27.55
C GLY A 403 -17.41 -4.83 -27.75
N PHE A 404 -17.22 -3.90 -26.81
CA PHE A 404 -17.63 -2.50 -26.98
C PHE A 404 -16.59 -1.70 -27.81
N SER A 405 -16.98 -0.50 -28.23
CA SER A 405 -16.12 0.42 -28.99
C SER A 405 -14.82 0.74 -28.25
N ASP A 406 -13.69 0.73 -28.98
CA ASP A 406 -12.38 1.06 -28.44
C ASP A 406 -12.24 2.55 -28.07
N ILE A 407 -13.11 3.41 -28.61
CA ILE A 407 -13.09 4.87 -28.39
C ILE A 407 -13.85 5.23 -27.11
N ASP A 408 -15.12 4.85 -27.03
CA ASP A 408 -16.07 5.28 -25.97
C ASP A 408 -16.64 4.13 -25.13
N GLY A 409 -16.25 2.87 -25.39
CA GLY A 409 -16.79 1.70 -24.68
C GLY A 409 -16.57 1.73 -23.17
N TRP A 410 -15.49 2.36 -22.71
CA TRP A 410 -15.21 2.56 -21.28
C TRP A 410 -16.27 3.41 -20.57
N LYS A 411 -16.90 4.38 -21.26
CA LYS A 411 -18.00 5.17 -20.71
C LYS A 411 -19.18 4.26 -20.39
N ARG A 412 -19.50 3.36 -21.32
CA ARG A 412 -20.56 2.37 -21.16
C ARG A 412 -20.29 1.41 -19.99
N VAL A 413 -19.02 1.03 -19.79
CA VAL A 413 -18.61 0.22 -18.64
C VAL A 413 -18.87 0.98 -17.34
N ARG A 414 -18.39 2.22 -17.22
CA ARG A 414 -18.60 3.07 -16.05
C ARG A 414 -20.09 3.31 -15.77
N THR A 415 -20.89 3.61 -16.80
CA THR A 415 -22.34 3.80 -16.68
C THR A 415 -23.03 2.55 -16.11
N ALA A 416 -22.68 1.36 -16.58
CA ALA A 416 -23.30 0.14 -16.06
C ALA A 416 -22.85 -0.16 -14.61
N MET A 417 -21.59 0.09 -14.28
CA MET A 417 -21.07 -0.09 -12.92
C MET A 417 -21.70 0.87 -11.92
N ILE A 418 -21.89 2.15 -12.28
CA ILE A 418 -22.56 3.11 -11.38
C ILE A 418 -24.03 2.75 -11.19
N ASN A 419 -24.72 2.26 -12.23
CA ASN A 419 -26.09 1.78 -12.11
C ASN A 419 -26.17 0.57 -11.16
N GLU A 420 -25.28 -0.42 -11.30
CA GLU A 420 -25.23 -1.58 -10.38
C GLU A 420 -25.01 -1.15 -8.92
N LEU A 421 -24.11 -0.19 -8.67
CA LEU A 421 -23.88 0.38 -7.34
C LEU A 421 -25.12 1.11 -6.81
N GLN A 422 -25.78 1.91 -7.64
CA GLN A 422 -26.92 2.73 -7.25
C GLN A 422 -28.23 1.95 -7.05
N GLU A 423 -28.45 0.90 -7.84
CA GLU A 423 -29.62 0.04 -7.72
C GLU A 423 -29.50 -0.93 -6.54
N ASN A 424 -28.26 -1.25 -6.11
CA ASN A 424 -28.00 -2.28 -5.11
C ASN A 424 -27.11 -1.75 -3.97
N GLN A 425 -27.37 -0.51 -3.55
CA GLN A 425 -26.52 0.23 -2.61
C GLN A 425 -26.34 -0.50 -1.29
N GLU A 426 -27.39 -1.07 -0.71
CA GLU A 426 -27.29 -1.75 0.59
C GLU A 426 -26.31 -2.91 0.53
N PHE A 427 -26.43 -3.76 -0.50
CA PHE A 427 -25.52 -4.87 -0.75
C PHE A 427 -24.07 -4.40 -0.94
N TRP A 428 -23.86 -3.39 -1.78
CA TRP A 428 -22.52 -2.89 -2.07
C TRP A 428 -21.92 -2.10 -0.91
N LYS A 429 -22.73 -1.44 -0.07
CA LYS A 429 -22.27 -0.78 1.16
C LYS A 429 -21.89 -1.80 2.23
N ASP A 430 -22.62 -2.89 2.35
CA ASP A 430 -22.26 -4.00 3.24
C ASP A 430 -20.94 -4.66 2.81
N LEU A 431 -20.80 -4.94 1.50
CA LEU A 431 -19.61 -5.56 0.93
C LEU A 431 -18.37 -4.64 0.96
N LEU A 432 -18.51 -3.39 0.52
CA LEU A 432 -17.40 -2.45 0.32
C LEU A 432 -17.13 -1.57 1.55
N GLY A 433 -18.06 -1.49 2.50
CA GLY A 433 -17.94 -0.63 3.68
C GLY A 433 -17.59 0.81 3.33
N SER A 434 -16.53 1.33 3.94
CA SER A 434 -16.05 2.70 3.72
C SER A 434 -15.55 2.99 2.30
N TYR A 435 -15.29 1.97 1.48
CA TYR A 435 -14.83 2.13 0.10
C TYR A 435 -15.97 2.38 -0.89
N PHE A 436 -17.23 2.21 -0.49
CA PHE A 436 -18.39 2.38 -1.37
C PHE A 436 -18.42 3.76 -2.03
N ASP A 437 -18.32 4.83 -1.23
CA ASP A 437 -18.40 6.20 -1.75
C ASP A 437 -17.20 6.55 -2.65
N GLN A 438 -16.00 6.09 -2.28
CA GLN A 438 -14.80 6.27 -3.09
C GLN A 438 -14.94 5.58 -4.47
N ILE A 439 -15.41 4.33 -4.50
CA ILE A 439 -15.59 3.57 -5.75
C ILE A 439 -16.72 4.19 -6.57
N LYS A 440 -17.81 4.62 -5.93
CA LYS A 440 -18.92 5.29 -6.59
C LYS A 440 -18.45 6.58 -7.28
N GLU A 441 -17.70 7.42 -6.56
CA GLU A 441 -17.13 8.66 -7.10
C GLU A 441 -16.12 8.37 -8.21
N ALA A 442 -15.26 7.35 -8.02
CA ALA A 442 -14.28 6.94 -9.00
C ALA A 442 -14.94 6.51 -10.31
N VAL A 443 -16.01 5.70 -10.25
CA VAL A 443 -16.73 5.19 -11.42
C VAL A 443 -17.57 6.28 -12.09
N GLN A 444 -18.13 7.22 -11.34
CA GLN A 444 -18.96 8.34 -11.82
C GLN A 444 -18.15 9.48 -12.48
N PHE A 445 -16.99 9.18 -13.05
CA PHE A 445 -16.13 10.13 -13.76
C PHE A 445 -16.10 9.82 -15.27
N PHE A 446 -16.51 10.79 -16.11
CA PHE A 446 -16.69 10.59 -17.56
C PHE A 446 -15.85 11.53 -18.45
N GLU A 447 -14.93 12.30 -17.86
CA GLU A 447 -14.04 13.17 -18.63
C GLU A 447 -12.84 12.39 -19.20
N GLY A 448 -12.38 12.80 -20.39
CA GLY A 448 -11.55 11.95 -21.26
C GLY A 448 -10.04 12.25 -21.26
N LYS A 449 -9.54 13.20 -20.44
CA LYS A 449 -8.12 13.55 -20.37
C LYS A 449 -7.74 13.85 -18.91
N ASP A 450 -6.53 13.46 -18.51
CA ASP A 450 -5.92 13.76 -17.21
C ASP A 450 -6.72 13.30 -15.98
N VAL A 451 -7.17 12.04 -16.04
CA VAL A 451 -7.89 11.38 -14.95
C VAL A 451 -6.95 11.16 -13.75
N GLY A 452 -7.25 11.79 -12.62
CA GLY A 452 -6.54 11.58 -11.35
C GLY A 452 -6.54 10.12 -10.90
N SER A 453 -5.50 9.69 -10.18
CA SER A 453 -5.35 8.30 -9.73
C SER A 453 -6.48 7.81 -8.83
N ASP A 454 -7.22 8.72 -8.22
CA ASP A 454 -8.42 8.46 -7.43
C ASP A 454 -9.63 8.01 -8.27
N LYS A 455 -9.59 8.17 -9.60
CA LYS A 455 -10.65 7.76 -10.53
C LYS A 455 -10.28 6.54 -11.39
N TRP A 456 -9.13 5.93 -11.13
CA TRP A 456 -8.63 4.76 -11.87
C TRP A 456 -9.37 3.48 -11.47
N MET A 457 -9.30 2.47 -12.34
CA MET A 457 -9.75 1.12 -11.99
C MET A 457 -8.81 0.52 -10.94
N THR A 458 -9.35 0.11 -9.80
CA THR A 458 -8.60 -0.51 -8.69
C THR A 458 -9.09 -1.92 -8.40
N LEU A 459 -8.15 -2.82 -8.13
CA LEU A 459 -8.42 -4.17 -7.63
C LEU A 459 -7.93 -4.28 -6.18
N PRO A 460 -8.59 -5.10 -5.33
CA PRO A 460 -9.60 -6.08 -5.70
C PRO A 460 -11.05 -5.55 -5.79
N ASP A 461 -11.35 -4.38 -5.23
CA ASP A 461 -12.73 -3.97 -4.94
C ASP A 461 -13.61 -3.79 -6.19
N MET A 462 -13.10 -3.15 -7.25
CA MET A 462 -13.86 -3.01 -8.49
C MET A 462 -13.97 -4.32 -9.27
N GLY A 463 -13.15 -5.33 -8.96
CA GLY A 463 -13.16 -6.61 -9.66
C GLY A 463 -14.45 -7.40 -9.46
N LEU A 464 -14.97 -7.44 -8.22
CA LEU A 464 -16.27 -8.03 -7.91
C LEU A 464 -17.42 -7.26 -8.55
N LEU A 465 -17.32 -5.92 -8.56
CA LEU A 465 -18.29 -5.06 -9.21
C LEU A 465 -18.36 -5.35 -10.71
N ILE A 466 -17.23 -5.34 -11.43
CA ILE A 466 -17.15 -5.66 -12.86
C ILE A 466 -17.73 -7.05 -13.15
N ALA A 467 -17.28 -8.07 -12.41
CA ALA A 467 -17.75 -9.45 -12.62
C ALA A 467 -19.27 -9.55 -12.44
N THR A 468 -19.82 -8.88 -11.43
CA THR A 468 -21.26 -8.88 -11.14
C THR A 468 -22.06 -8.08 -12.17
N THR A 469 -21.65 -6.84 -12.49
CA THR A 469 -22.33 -5.96 -13.45
C THR A 469 -22.47 -6.59 -14.83
N PHE A 470 -21.43 -7.26 -15.32
CA PHE A 470 -21.44 -7.81 -16.69
C PHE A 470 -21.65 -9.32 -16.75
N ASN A 471 -21.83 -9.98 -15.61
CA ASN A 471 -21.94 -11.43 -15.49
C ASN A 471 -20.79 -12.18 -16.18
N VAL A 472 -19.56 -11.72 -15.94
CA VAL A 472 -18.31 -12.22 -16.56
C VAL A 472 -17.36 -12.83 -15.53
N VAL A 473 -16.40 -13.61 -16.01
CA VAL A 473 -15.24 -14.04 -15.21
C VAL A 473 -14.11 -13.06 -15.46
N LEU A 474 -13.81 -12.21 -14.48
CA LEU A 474 -12.66 -11.29 -14.57
C LEU A 474 -11.43 -11.96 -13.96
N VAL A 475 -10.36 -12.05 -14.72
CA VAL A 475 -9.11 -12.71 -14.33
C VAL A 475 -7.99 -11.69 -14.31
N ASN A 476 -7.39 -11.49 -13.14
CA ASN A 476 -6.20 -10.67 -12.97
C ASN A 476 -4.96 -11.57 -12.83
N VAL A 477 -3.92 -11.31 -13.64
CA VAL A 477 -2.63 -12.05 -13.60
C VAL A 477 -1.44 -11.10 -13.39
N SER A 478 -1.67 -10.05 -12.62
CA SER A 478 -0.65 -9.06 -12.26
C SER A 478 0.43 -9.65 -11.35
N TYR A 479 1.60 -9.01 -11.38
CA TYR A 479 2.73 -9.37 -10.54
C TYR A 479 2.40 -9.28 -9.04
N GLY A 480 2.43 -10.41 -8.32
CA GLY A 480 2.14 -10.48 -6.89
C GLY A 480 0.66 -10.49 -6.51
N CYS A 481 -0.26 -10.54 -7.49
CA CYS A 481 -1.69 -10.68 -7.25
C CYS A 481 -2.37 -11.34 -8.46
N CYS A 482 -2.54 -12.66 -8.41
CA CYS A 482 -3.29 -13.41 -9.42
C CYS A 482 -4.61 -13.90 -8.81
N MET A 483 -5.73 -13.44 -9.36
CA MET A 483 -7.04 -13.67 -8.75
C MET A 483 -8.16 -13.66 -9.78
N THR A 484 -9.22 -14.39 -9.45
CA THR A 484 -10.42 -14.51 -10.26
C THR A 484 -11.62 -13.92 -9.54
N PHE A 485 -12.34 -13.03 -10.21
CA PHE A 485 -13.60 -12.47 -9.73
C PHE A 485 -14.74 -13.11 -10.49
N LEU A 486 -15.73 -13.56 -9.73
CA LEU A 486 -16.93 -14.19 -10.23
C LEU A 486 -18.15 -13.31 -9.87
N PRO A 487 -19.24 -13.37 -10.65
CA PRO A 487 -20.46 -12.65 -10.35
C PRO A 487 -21.01 -13.07 -8.98
N LEU A 488 -21.41 -12.11 -8.15
CA LEU A 488 -21.99 -12.39 -6.83
C LEU A 488 -23.49 -12.67 -6.91
N ARG A 489 -24.20 -11.88 -7.72
CA ARG A 489 -25.67 -11.79 -7.71
C ARG A 489 -26.35 -12.52 -8.85
N ASN A 490 -25.61 -12.80 -9.92
CA ASN A 490 -26.15 -13.40 -11.14
C ASN A 490 -25.77 -14.87 -11.21
N ALA A 491 -26.71 -15.71 -11.66
CA ALA A 491 -26.41 -17.10 -11.96
C ALA A 491 -25.35 -17.15 -13.09
N PRO A 492 -24.29 -17.95 -12.93
CA PRO A 492 -23.24 -18.01 -13.94
C PRO A 492 -23.82 -18.57 -15.24
N PRO A 493 -23.50 -17.98 -16.40
CA PRO A 493 -23.99 -18.50 -17.66
C PRO A 493 -23.43 -19.91 -17.93
N PRO A 494 -24.06 -20.69 -18.83
CA PRO A 494 -23.50 -21.95 -19.30
C PRO A 494 -22.05 -21.77 -19.74
N MET A 495 -21.21 -22.78 -19.53
CA MET A 495 -19.75 -22.67 -19.76
C MET A 495 -19.40 -22.11 -21.14
N LYS A 496 -20.14 -22.52 -22.19
CA LYS A 496 -19.99 -22.06 -23.57
C LYS A 496 -20.29 -20.57 -23.81
N ASP A 497 -21.07 -19.96 -22.93
CA ASP A 497 -21.55 -18.58 -23.03
C ASP A 497 -20.81 -17.67 -22.02
N ARG A 498 -19.84 -18.21 -21.25
CA ARG A 498 -19.06 -17.43 -20.29
C ARG A 498 -18.02 -16.56 -21.00
N VAL A 499 -18.06 -15.28 -20.70
CA VAL A 499 -17.03 -14.33 -21.13
C VAL A 499 -15.96 -14.26 -20.06
N VAL A 500 -14.70 -14.53 -20.46
CA VAL A 500 -13.52 -14.37 -19.61
C VAL A 500 -12.78 -13.11 -20.04
N ILE A 501 -12.56 -12.18 -19.11
CA ILE A 501 -11.82 -10.95 -19.35
C ILE A 501 -10.51 -11.03 -18.57
N GLY A 502 -9.39 -11.12 -19.29
CA GLY A 502 -8.06 -11.09 -18.71
C GLY A 502 -7.51 -9.66 -18.60
N VAL A 503 -6.96 -9.32 -17.45
CA VAL A 503 -6.27 -8.05 -17.20
C VAL A 503 -4.96 -8.27 -16.45
N THR A 504 -3.99 -7.39 -16.69
CA THR A 504 -2.77 -7.27 -15.88
C THR A 504 -2.48 -5.79 -15.64
N ASN A 505 -2.00 -5.47 -14.44
CA ASN A 505 -1.59 -4.15 -14.05
C ASN A 505 -0.06 -4.04 -14.15
N VAL A 506 0.39 -2.97 -14.79
CA VAL A 506 1.78 -2.64 -15.05
C VAL A 506 2.18 -1.47 -14.16
N ASN A 507 3.03 -1.76 -13.17
CA ASN A 507 3.61 -0.77 -12.24
C ASN A 507 2.60 0.10 -11.47
N ASP A 508 1.40 -0.39 -11.20
CA ASP A 508 0.32 0.33 -10.51
C ASP A 508 -0.21 1.56 -11.27
N THR A 509 0.17 1.72 -12.55
CA THR A 509 -0.17 2.90 -13.36
C THR A 509 -0.93 2.60 -14.63
N HIS A 510 -0.85 1.37 -15.16
CA HIS A 510 -1.45 1.04 -16.46
C HIS A 510 -2.05 -0.35 -16.50
N TRP A 511 -3.22 -0.49 -17.11
CA TRP A 511 -3.90 -1.77 -17.30
C TRP A 511 -3.77 -2.24 -18.75
N VAL A 512 -3.43 -3.51 -18.88
CA VAL A 512 -3.28 -4.19 -20.17
C VAL A 512 -4.24 -5.37 -20.22
N ARG A 513 -4.87 -5.58 -21.38
CA ARG A 513 -5.75 -6.73 -21.59
C ARG A 513 -4.92 -7.96 -21.92
N VAL A 514 -5.26 -9.08 -21.28
CA VAL A 514 -4.62 -10.38 -21.46
C VAL A 514 -5.57 -11.30 -22.21
N ILE A 515 -5.07 -11.95 -23.26
CA ILE A 515 -5.77 -12.99 -24.00
C ILE A 515 -5.11 -14.31 -23.62
N PHE A 516 -5.86 -15.21 -22.97
CA PHE A 516 -5.38 -16.51 -22.54
C PHE A 516 -5.51 -17.56 -23.64
N LYS A 517 -4.57 -18.52 -23.66
CA LYS A 517 -4.68 -19.70 -24.53
C LYS A 517 -5.92 -20.53 -24.16
N PRO A 518 -6.48 -21.31 -25.11
CA PRO A 518 -7.52 -22.27 -24.79
C PRO A 518 -7.10 -23.21 -23.65
N ASN A 519 -8.02 -23.50 -22.73
CA ASN A 519 -7.80 -24.36 -21.57
C ASN A 519 -6.72 -23.87 -20.58
N ALA A 520 -6.38 -22.59 -20.59
CA ALA A 520 -5.57 -21.99 -19.53
C ALA A 520 -6.20 -22.25 -18.14
N PRO A 521 -5.39 -22.52 -17.10
CA PRO A 521 -5.89 -22.57 -15.74
C PRO A 521 -6.51 -21.23 -15.34
N VAL A 522 -7.21 -21.19 -14.22
CA VAL A 522 -7.82 -19.96 -13.68
C VAL A 522 -7.21 -19.69 -12.30
N PRO A 523 -6.75 -18.46 -11.99
CA PRO A 523 -6.20 -18.15 -10.68
C PRO A 523 -7.21 -18.38 -9.55
N PRO A 524 -6.77 -18.42 -8.28
CA PRO A 524 -7.66 -18.56 -7.13
C PRO A 524 -8.81 -17.54 -7.16
N VAL A 525 -10.03 -18.02 -6.86
CA VAL A 525 -11.21 -17.15 -6.74
C VAL A 525 -11.03 -16.24 -5.53
N PHE A 526 -11.30 -14.95 -5.71
CA PHE A 526 -11.21 -13.95 -4.65
C PHE A 526 -12.08 -14.37 -3.45
N LEU A 527 -11.48 -14.44 -2.26
CA LEU A 527 -12.07 -15.11 -1.11
C LEU A 527 -13.44 -14.53 -0.71
N VAL A 528 -13.59 -13.21 -0.81
CA VAL A 528 -14.85 -12.49 -0.53
C VAL A 528 -16.01 -13.08 -1.34
N TRP A 529 -15.76 -13.58 -2.55
CA TRP A 529 -16.80 -14.25 -3.34
C TRP A 529 -17.40 -15.46 -2.62
N LYS A 530 -16.60 -16.30 -1.94
CA LYS A 530 -17.12 -17.47 -1.23
C LYS A 530 -18.05 -17.09 -0.08
N THR A 531 -17.78 -15.97 0.58
CA THR A 531 -18.56 -15.46 1.71
C THR A 531 -19.90 -14.91 1.25
N PHE A 532 -19.91 -14.12 0.17
CA PHE A 532 -21.11 -13.40 -0.28
C PHE A 532 -21.92 -14.15 -1.35
N ALA A 533 -21.35 -15.13 -2.05
CA ALA A 533 -22.08 -15.94 -3.03
C ALA A 533 -23.10 -16.89 -2.37
N ASN A 534 -22.92 -17.24 -1.09
CA ASN A 534 -23.85 -18.09 -0.35
C ASN A 534 -25.11 -17.34 0.09
N VAL A 535 -24.99 -16.03 0.39
CA VAL A 535 -26.13 -15.18 0.78
C VAL A 535 -27.15 -15.02 -0.35
N VAL A 536 -26.71 -15.11 -1.61
CA VAL A 536 -27.58 -15.00 -2.79
C VAL A 536 -28.32 -16.32 -3.10
N LYS A 537 -27.86 -17.47 -2.58
CA LYS A 537 -28.53 -18.76 -2.81
C LYS A 537 -29.74 -19.00 -1.89
N GLU A 538 -29.90 -18.18 -0.85
CA GLU A 538 -31.00 -18.29 0.13
C GLU A 538 -32.14 -17.27 -0.09
N GLN A 539 -32.09 -16.46 -1.16
CA GLN A 539 -33.17 -15.57 -1.61
C GLN A 539 -33.89 -16.12 -2.84
#